data_AF-A0A382ZLM1-F1
#
_entry.id   AF-A0A382ZLM1-F1
#
_cell.length_a   1.000
_cell.length_b   1.000
_cell.length_c   1.000
_cell.angle_alpha   90.00
_cell.angle_beta   90.00
_cell.angle_gamma   90.00
#
_symmetry.space_group_name_H-M   'P 1'
#
loop_
_entity.id
_entity.type
_entity.pdbx_description
1 polymer ?
#
loop_
_entity_poly.entity_id
_entity_poly.type
_entity_poly.pdbx_seq_one_letter_code
_entity_poly.pdbx_strand_id
1 'polypeptide(L)' 'WPIIQKKFKTLVKKFHPDKNAGNKQFEDKLKTITMAYSHLKLTMIRSNNYDKFK' A
#
# COMPACT_ATOMS: atom_id res chain seq x y z
N TRP A 1 10.80 3.85 -5.71
CA TRP A 1 9.31 3.79 -5.74
C TRP A 1 8.70 2.66 -6.58
N PRO A 2 9.09 2.41 -7.85
CA PRO A 2 8.38 1.46 -8.72
C PRO A 2 8.35 0.01 -8.21
N ILE A 3 9.38 -0.43 -7.48
CA ILE A 3 9.44 -1.76 -6.85
C ILE A 3 8.35 -1.94 -5.79
N ILE A 4 8.12 -0.92 -4.94
CA ILE A 4 7.12 -0.95 -3.88
C ILE A 4 5.71 -0.96 -4.49
N GLN A 5 5.47 -0.12 -5.50
CA GLN A 5 4.21 -0.11 -6.26
C GLN A 5 3.94 -1.46 -6.95
N LYS A 6 4.95 -2.10 -7.54
CA LYS A 6 4.81 -3.41 -8.17
C LYS A 6 4.42 -4.48 -7.15
N LYS A 7 5.10 -4.53 -6.00
CA LYS A 7 4.75 -5.45 -4.90
C LYS A 7 3.34 -5.18 -4.36
N PHE A 8 2.96 -3.92 -4.18
CA PHE A 8 1.61 -3.55 -3.75
C PHE A 8 0.53 -4.04 -4.73
N LYS A 9 0.70 -3.79 -6.03
CA LYS A 9 -0.24 -4.26 -7.07
C LYS A 9 -0.38 -5.79 -7.09
N THR A 10 0.71 -6.54 -6.88
CA THR A 10 0.65 -8.00 -6.78
C THR A 10 -0.15 -8.45 -5.55
N LEU A 11 0.05 -7.80 -4.40
CA LEU A 11 -0.68 -8.11 -3.16
C LEU A 11 -2.17 -7.77 -3.28
N VAL A 12 -2.53 -6.62 -3.86
CA VAL A 12 -3.92 -6.22 -4.10
C VAL A 12 -4.64 -7.24 -4.99
N LYS A 13 -4.01 -7.69 -6.08
CA LYS A 13 -4.59 -8.72 -6.95
C LYS A 13 -4.75 -10.08 -6.25
N LYS A 14 -3.84 -10.43 -5.34
CA LYS A 14 -3.87 -11.68 -4.58
C LYS A 14 -4.98 -11.68 -3.51
N PHE A 15 -5.20 -10.54 -2.87
CA PHE A 15 -6.14 -10.39 -1.76
C PHE A 15 -7.46 -9.70 -2.16
N HIS A 16 -7.74 -9.60 -3.46
CA HIS A 16 -8.97 -8.99 -3.94
C HIS A 16 -10.19 -9.80 -3.46
N PRO A 17 -11.25 -9.17 -2.91
CA PRO A 17 -12.41 -9.86 -2.35
C PRO A 17 -13.14 -10.73 -3.38
N ASP A 18 -13.17 -10.28 -4.64
CA ASP A 18 -13.73 -11.03 -5.79
C ASP A 18 -13.10 -12.42 -5.97
N LYS A 19 -11.78 -12.54 -5.72
CA LYS A 19 -11.05 -13.81 -5.86
C LYS A 19 -11.08 -14.68 -4.60
N ASN A 20 -11.42 -14.09 -3.46
CA ASN A 20 -11.38 -14.76 -2.17
C ASN A 20 -12.79 -14.93 -1.56
N ALA A 21 -13.84 -14.85 -2.40
CA ALA A 21 -15.23 -15.04 -2.03
C ALA A 21 -15.66 -14.20 -0.80
N GLY A 22 -15.14 -12.97 -0.66
CA GLY A 22 -15.46 -12.10 0.47
C GLY A 22 -14.93 -12.56 1.83
N ASN A 23 -13.89 -13.40 1.87
CA ASN A 23 -13.30 -13.84 3.13
C ASN A 23 -12.63 -12.66 3.87
N LYS A 24 -13.23 -12.31 5.03
CA LYS A 24 -12.83 -11.22 5.93
C LYS A 24 -11.34 -11.20 6.28
N GLN A 25 -10.68 -12.35 6.41
CA GLN A 25 -9.25 -12.38 6.73
C GLN A 25 -8.37 -11.78 5.62
N PHE A 26 -8.79 -11.92 4.36
CA PHE A 26 -8.06 -11.35 3.23
C PHE A 26 -8.36 -9.86 3.07
N GLU A 27 -9.57 -9.42 3.41
CA GLU A 27 -9.92 -8.00 3.49
C GLU A 27 -9.10 -7.27 4.57
N ASP A 28 -9.00 -7.84 5.77
CA ASP A 28 -8.21 -7.25 6.85
C ASP A 28 -6.72 -7.16 6.47
N LYS A 29 -6.17 -8.21 5.86
CA LYS A 29 -4.79 -8.18 5.31
C LYS A 29 -4.63 -7.10 4.23
N LEU A 30 -5.59 -6.96 3.33
CA LEU A 30 -5.57 -5.93 2.29
C LEU A 30 -5.60 -4.51 2.90
N LYS A 31 -6.41 -4.31 3.95
CA LYS A 31 -6.46 -3.07 4.72
C LYS A 31 -5.11 -2.72 5.34
N THR A 32 -4.49 -3.66 6.05
CA THR A 32 -3.17 -3.45 6.69
C THR A 32 -2.11 -3.07 5.65
N ILE A 33 -2.09 -3.77 4.50
CA ILE A 33 -1.14 -3.48 3.41
C ILE A 33 -1.39 -2.09 2.82
N THR A 34 -2.64 -1.70 2.64
CA THR A 34 -3.04 -0.37 2.12
C THR A 34 -2.64 0.74 3.08
N MET A 35 -2.86 0.56 4.39
CA MET A 35 -2.42 1.52 5.41
C MET A 35 -0.91 1.70 5.39
N ALA A 36 -0.14 0.59 5.45
CA ALA A 36 1.31 0.64 5.43
C ALA A 36 1.87 1.38 4.20
N TYR A 37 1.29 1.12 3.01
CA TYR A 37 1.67 1.81 1.78
C TYR A 37 1.38 3.33 1.84
N SER A 38 0.23 3.72 2.37
CA SER A 38 -0.13 5.14 2.57
C SER A 38 0.84 5.84 3.52
N HIS A 39 1.20 5.20 4.65
CA HIS A 39 2.20 5.74 5.57
C HIS A 39 3.57 5.91 4.89
N LEU A 40 4.02 4.90 4.14
CA LEU A 40 5.29 4.94 3.42
C LEU A 40 5.33 6.08 2.39
N LYS A 41 4.23 6.26 1.65
CA LYS A 41 4.06 7.35 0.69
C LYS A 41 4.11 8.72 1.37
N LEU A 42 3.41 8.88 2.50
CA LEU A 42 3.39 10.11 3.27
C LEU A 42 4.77 10.46 3.83
N THR A 43 5.47 9.51 4.45
CA THR A 43 6.83 9.71 4.98
C THR A 43 7.79 10.15 3.88
N MET A 44 7.72 9.51 2.71
CA MET A 44 8.59 9.84 1.57
C MET A 44 8.27 11.24 1.01
N ILE A 45 7.00 11.59 0.84
CA ILE A 45 6.57 12.93 0.39
C ILE A 45 6.99 13.99 1.41
N ARG A 46 6.83 13.71 2.71
CA ARG A 46 7.17 14.67 3.78
C ARG A 46 8.67 14.95 3.84
N SER A 47 9.51 13.93 3.64
CA SER A 47 10.97 14.10 3.50
C SER A 47 11.33 14.93 2.28
N ASN A 48 10.73 14.63 1.12
CA ASN A 48 11.04 15.34 -0.14
C ASN A 48 10.61 16.82 -0.15
N ASN A 49 9.58 17.18 0.62
CA ASN A 49 9.19 18.58 0.78
C ASN A 49 10.14 19.33 1.73
N TYR A 50 10.70 18.67 2.74
CA TYR A 50 11.66 19.29 3.66
C TYR A 50 12.95 19.72 2.95
N ASP A 51 13.44 18.89 2.02
CA ASP A 51 14.61 19.23 1.18
C ASP A 51 14.33 20.30 0.12
N LYS A 52 13.05 20.59 -0.19
CA LYS A 52 12.66 21.58 -1.21
C LYS A 52 12.55 23.01 -0.66
N PHE A 53 12.51 23.17 0.66
CA PHE A 53 12.39 24.47 1.35
C PHE A 53 13.64 24.84 2.17
N LYS A 54 14.77 24.19 1.88
CA LYS A 54 16.10 24.50 2.42
C LYS A 54 17.03 24.88 1.28
#